data_AF-A0A836MBL5-F1
#
_entry.id   AF-A0A836MBL5-F1
#
_cell.length_a   1.000
_cell.length_b   1.000
_cell.length_c   1.000
_cell.angle_alpha   90.00
_cell.angle_beta   90.00
_cell.angle_gamma   90.00
#
_symmetry.space_group_name_H-M   'P 1'
#
loop_
_entity.id
_entity.type
_entity.pdbx_description
1 polymer ?
#
loop_
_entity_poly.entity_id
_entity_poly.type
_entity_poly.pdbx_seq_one_letter_code
_entity_poly.pdbx_strand_id
1 'polypeptide(L)'
;MTENIEPYLQPQKRQIIADKDKEKQLLKMAKEHYRSYADVAKFADALNLRAGIVYLTLKYHGFIKQTETTQYRVLDSYYQHNGDLKEITKDVGLTVWIVAKTIEQLNLSPNWASYKDRAETGLKGDWAENEFKRLVPSAIDMNMQYQMNNPRFDFVVNNKEIDVKYSSVRKVRGSKQYALRYDPDNLPDFFCLFASDDEVEKSDDPPSGYRILLLPREILPKNKTQVNINSDPDNKRASSTMYWDFAVEPAALSALLENI
;
A
#
# COMPACT_ATOMS: atom_id res chain seq x y z
N MET A 1 -50.38 5.72 -18.70
CA MET A 1 -49.03 5.12 -18.72
C MET A 1 -48.07 6.26 -18.45
N THR A 2 -47.73 6.46 -17.18
CA THR A 2 -46.81 7.49 -16.72
C THR A 2 -45.60 6.78 -16.12
N GLU A 3 -44.45 7.24 -16.58
CA GLU A 3 -43.11 6.69 -16.38
C GLU A 3 -42.71 6.69 -14.91
N ASN A 4 -42.17 5.56 -14.43
CA ASN A 4 -41.33 5.52 -13.25
C ASN A 4 -39.90 5.27 -13.73
N ILE A 5 -39.19 6.36 -14.02
CA ILE A 5 -37.74 6.33 -14.16
C ILE A 5 -37.20 6.52 -12.74
N GLU A 6 -36.61 5.48 -12.18
CA GLU A 6 -35.89 5.54 -10.91
C GLU A 6 -34.88 6.70 -10.94
N PRO A 7 -34.76 7.49 -9.86
CA PRO A 7 -33.75 8.53 -9.80
C PRO A 7 -32.38 7.85 -9.79
N TYR A 8 -31.64 8.02 -10.89
CA TYR A 8 -30.20 7.77 -10.96
C TYR A 8 -29.57 8.35 -9.70
N LEU A 9 -29.00 7.46 -8.88
CA LEU A 9 -28.13 7.77 -7.76
C LEU A 9 -27.16 8.86 -8.21
N GLN A 10 -27.33 10.07 -7.70
CA GLN A 10 -26.36 11.13 -7.91
C GLN A 10 -25.00 10.61 -7.42
N PRO A 11 -23.94 10.67 -8.23
CA PRO A 11 -22.63 10.23 -7.77
C PRO A 11 -22.27 11.02 -6.52
N GLN A 12 -22.12 10.32 -5.39
CA GLN A 12 -21.64 10.93 -4.16
C GLN A 12 -20.35 11.70 -4.49
N LYS A 13 -20.28 12.97 -4.08
CA LYS A 13 -19.07 13.78 -4.26
C LYS A 13 -17.91 13.06 -3.57
N ARG A 14 -17.00 12.51 -4.38
CA ARG A 14 -15.80 11.82 -3.90
C ARG A 14 -14.95 12.84 -3.14
N GLN A 15 -14.89 12.72 -1.82
CA GLN A 15 -14.05 13.59 -0.98
C GLN A 15 -12.64 12.98 -0.91
N ILE A 16 -11.66 13.65 -1.53
CA ILE A 16 -10.28 13.15 -1.66
C ILE A 16 -9.45 13.47 -0.41
N ILE A 17 -9.66 14.63 0.21
CA ILE A 17 -9.04 15.04 1.48
C ILE A 17 -10.08 14.91 2.59
N ALA A 18 -9.81 14.06 3.59
CA ALA A 18 -10.75 13.87 4.72
C ALA A 18 -10.92 15.15 5.56
N ASP A 19 -9.84 15.90 5.78
CA ASP A 19 -9.85 17.19 6.48
C ASP A 19 -10.41 18.32 5.59
N LYS A 20 -11.63 18.73 5.91
CA LYS A 20 -12.39 19.75 5.16
C LYS A 20 -11.73 21.13 5.21
N ASP A 21 -10.98 21.45 6.26
CA ASP A 21 -10.34 22.75 6.38
C ASP A 21 -9.05 22.79 5.56
N LYS A 22 -8.29 21.69 5.53
CA LYS A 22 -7.16 21.54 4.60
C LYS A 22 -7.62 21.55 3.14
N GLU A 23 -8.74 20.90 2.81
CA GLU A 23 -9.28 20.97 1.44
C GLU A 23 -9.63 22.41 1.06
N LYS A 24 -10.33 23.16 1.92
CA LYS A 24 -10.64 24.57 1.67
C LYS A 24 -9.39 25.43 1.50
N GLN A 25 -8.37 25.23 2.35
CA GLN A 25 -7.09 25.93 2.25
C GLN A 25 -6.40 25.63 0.92
N LEU A 26 -6.37 24.36 0.52
CA LEU A 26 -5.81 23.95 -0.78
C LEU A 26 -6.52 24.63 -1.94
N LEU A 27 -7.86 24.60 -1.96
CA LEU A 27 -8.63 25.21 -3.05
C LEU A 27 -8.46 26.72 -3.11
N LYS A 28 -8.30 27.38 -1.95
CA LYS A 28 -7.98 28.81 -1.88
C LYS A 28 -6.60 29.08 -2.48
N MET A 29 -5.57 28.36 -2.01
CA MET A 29 -4.20 28.48 -2.52
C MET A 29 -4.13 28.22 -4.02
N ALA A 30 -4.85 27.22 -4.52
CA ALA A 30 -4.89 26.91 -5.94
C ALA A 30 -5.54 28.03 -6.75
N LYS A 31 -6.64 28.61 -6.26
CA LYS A 31 -7.30 29.73 -6.93
C LYS A 31 -6.42 30.98 -7.01
N GLU A 32 -5.61 31.22 -5.98
CA GLU A 32 -4.75 32.40 -5.87
C GLU A 32 -3.39 32.23 -6.56
N HIS A 33 -2.86 31.00 -6.59
CA HIS A 33 -1.45 30.76 -6.88
C HIS A 33 -1.15 29.59 -7.83
N TYR A 34 -2.13 28.78 -8.25
CA TYR A 34 -1.85 27.67 -9.18
C TYR A 34 -1.52 28.20 -10.58
N ARG A 35 -0.31 27.92 -11.07
CA ARG A 35 0.17 28.30 -12.40
C ARG A 35 0.55 27.09 -13.24
N SER A 36 1.14 26.07 -12.63
CA SER A 36 1.50 24.83 -13.30
C SER A 36 1.57 23.65 -12.33
N TYR A 37 1.79 22.46 -12.87
CA TYR A 37 1.98 21.23 -12.08
C TYR A 37 3.10 21.35 -11.04
N ALA A 38 4.08 22.24 -11.22
CA ALA A 38 5.16 22.46 -10.26
C ALA A 38 4.64 23.03 -8.92
N ASP A 39 3.46 23.65 -8.91
CA ASP A 39 2.84 24.17 -7.68
C ASP A 39 2.18 23.07 -6.83
N VAL A 40 1.95 21.88 -7.39
CA VAL A 40 1.43 20.72 -6.66
C VAL A 40 2.36 20.35 -5.49
N ALA A 41 3.67 20.27 -5.75
CA ALA A 41 4.65 19.97 -4.71
C ALA A 41 4.71 21.07 -3.64
N LYS A 42 4.64 22.35 -4.04
CA LYS A 42 4.65 23.48 -3.10
C LYS A 42 3.43 23.49 -2.20
N PHE A 43 2.25 23.20 -2.74
CA PHE A 43 1.02 23.14 -1.96
C PHE A 43 0.99 21.93 -1.03
N ALA A 44 1.56 20.80 -1.48
CA ALA A 44 1.74 19.61 -0.66
C ALA A 44 2.60 19.94 0.58
N ASP A 45 3.77 20.54 0.38
CA ASP A 45 4.65 20.96 1.48
C ASP A 45 3.96 21.94 2.43
N ALA A 46 3.31 22.97 1.88
CA ALA A 46 2.67 24.03 2.68
C ALA A 46 1.51 23.55 3.56
N LEU A 47 0.75 22.55 3.11
CA LEU A 47 -0.42 22.04 3.83
C LEU A 47 -0.13 20.74 4.59
N ASN A 48 1.13 20.28 4.55
CA ASN A 48 1.53 18.97 5.03
C ASN A 48 0.57 17.88 4.47
N LEU A 49 0.39 17.92 3.15
CA LEU A 49 -0.40 17.01 2.35
C LEU A 49 0.52 16.31 1.35
N ARG A 50 0.12 15.15 0.82
CA ARG A 50 0.90 14.46 -0.21
C ARG A 50 0.62 15.06 -1.59
N ALA A 51 1.64 15.15 -2.44
CA ALA A 51 1.54 15.72 -3.79
C ALA A 51 0.46 15.03 -4.64
N GLY A 52 0.31 13.71 -4.56
CA GLY A 52 -0.74 12.98 -5.27
C GLY A 52 -2.15 13.37 -4.82
N ILE A 53 -2.36 13.58 -3.52
CA ILE A 53 -3.65 14.03 -2.96
C ILE A 53 -3.96 15.45 -3.45
N VAL A 54 -2.96 16.32 -3.45
CA VAL A 54 -3.08 17.67 -4.02
C VAL A 54 -3.44 17.60 -5.51
N TYR A 55 -2.68 16.84 -6.31
CA TYR A 55 -2.92 16.68 -7.75
C TYR A 55 -4.34 16.19 -8.05
N LEU A 56 -4.77 15.09 -7.41
CA LEU A 56 -6.10 14.51 -7.62
C LEU A 56 -7.20 15.47 -7.20
N THR A 57 -7.02 16.19 -6.10
CA THR A 57 -7.98 17.20 -5.63
C THR A 57 -8.08 18.37 -6.62
N LEU A 58 -6.95 18.91 -7.08
CA LEU A 58 -6.93 19.99 -8.06
C LEU A 58 -7.48 19.55 -9.42
N LYS A 59 -7.23 18.31 -9.84
CA LYS A 59 -7.82 17.70 -11.04
C LYS A 59 -9.34 17.55 -10.89
N TYR A 60 -9.81 17.02 -9.76
CA TYR A 60 -11.24 16.86 -9.47
C TYR A 60 -12.00 18.18 -9.49
N HIS A 61 -11.39 19.25 -8.95
CA HIS A 61 -11.97 20.59 -8.92
C HIS A 61 -11.67 21.42 -10.19
N GLY A 62 -11.10 20.82 -11.24
CA GLY A 62 -10.94 21.44 -12.56
C GLY A 62 -9.82 22.49 -12.68
N PHE A 63 -8.93 22.60 -11.69
CA PHE A 63 -7.76 23.48 -11.76
C PHE A 63 -6.73 22.97 -12.76
N ILE A 64 -6.59 21.64 -12.87
CA ILE A 64 -5.71 21.00 -13.85
C ILE A 64 -6.56 20.68 -15.08
N LYS A 65 -6.34 21.43 -16.17
CA LYS A 65 -6.99 21.15 -17.45
C LYS A 65 -6.36 19.90 -18.08
N GLN A 66 -7.21 18.98 -18.48
CA GLN A 66 -6.85 17.75 -19.18
C GLN A 66 -6.41 18.08 -20.62
N THR A 67 -5.19 18.59 -20.76
CA THR A 67 -4.55 18.74 -22.08
C THR A 67 -3.72 17.49 -22.34
N GLU A 68 -3.85 16.88 -23.51
CA GLU A 68 -3.15 15.63 -23.89
C GLU A 68 -1.64 15.82 -24.14
N THR A 69 -0.96 16.58 -23.29
CA THR A 69 0.50 16.69 -23.34
C THR A 69 1.12 15.41 -22.79
N THR A 70 2.30 15.05 -23.30
CA THR A 70 3.09 13.92 -22.79
C THR A 70 3.34 14.05 -21.28
N GLN A 71 3.66 15.26 -20.81
CA GLN A 71 3.84 15.55 -19.39
C GLN A 71 2.60 15.24 -18.57
N TYR A 72 1.42 15.64 -19.05
CA TYR A 72 0.17 15.38 -18.35
C TYR A 72 -0.13 13.88 -18.29
N ARG A 73 -0.04 13.17 -19.43
CA ARG A 73 -0.30 11.72 -19.49
C ARG A 73 0.65 10.95 -18.58
N VAL A 74 1.94 11.30 -18.60
CA VAL A 74 2.94 10.70 -17.72
C VAL A 74 2.68 11.05 -16.25
N LEU A 75 2.34 12.30 -15.92
CA LEU A 75 2.07 12.71 -14.54
C LEU A 75 0.80 12.05 -13.98
N ASP A 76 -0.26 11.97 -14.78
CA ASP A 76 -1.52 11.31 -14.41
C ASP A 76 -1.28 9.81 -14.16
N SER A 77 -0.61 9.15 -15.11
CA SER A 77 -0.23 7.74 -15.01
C SER A 77 0.74 7.49 -13.85
N TYR A 78 1.67 8.41 -13.59
CA TYR A 78 2.59 8.35 -12.46
C TYR A 78 1.86 8.36 -11.12
N TYR A 79 0.84 9.19 -10.95
CA TYR A 79 0.04 9.18 -9.72
C TYR A 79 -0.95 7.99 -9.66
N GLN A 80 -1.40 7.46 -10.79
CA GLN A 80 -2.27 6.28 -10.83
C GLN A 80 -1.52 4.99 -10.49
N HIS A 81 -0.34 4.79 -11.07
CA HIS A 81 0.49 3.59 -10.90
C HIS A 81 1.64 3.81 -9.90
N ASN A 82 1.57 4.89 -9.13
CA ASN A 82 2.49 5.18 -8.05
C ASN A 82 3.98 5.17 -8.47
N GLY A 83 4.26 5.76 -9.63
CA GLY A 83 5.60 5.81 -10.18
C GLY A 83 6.17 4.48 -10.65
N ASP A 84 5.41 3.38 -10.65
CA ASP A 84 5.83 2.13 -11.26
C ASP A 84 6.08 2.36 -12.75
N LEU A 85 7.36 2.42 -13.11
CA LEU A 85 7.81 2.71 -14.46
C LEU A 85 7.26 1.70 -15.48
N LYS A 86 7.08 0.44 -15.09
CA LYS A 86 6.60 -0.60 -16.00
C LYS A 86 5.12 -0.38 -16.32
N GLU A 87 4.28 -0.19 -15.30
CA GLU A 87 2.85 0.09 -15.52
C GLU A 87 2.63 1.44 -16.20
N ILE A 88 3.39 2.48 -15.86
CA ILE A 88 3.30 3.78 -16.55
C ILE A 88 3.63 3.62 -18.03
N THR A 89 4.73 2.93 -18.39
CA THR A 89 5.10 2.74 -19.79
C THR A 89 4.03 2.01 -20.59
N LYS A 90 3.39 1.01 -19.98
CA LYS A 90 2.29 0.25 -20.57
C LYS A 90 1.05 1.11 -20.77
N ASP A 91 0.69 1.92 -19.78
CA ASP A 91 -0.49 2.78 -19.79
C ASP A 91 -0.38 3.94 -20.79
N VAL A 92 0.78 4.63 -20.82
CA VAL A 92 0.97 5.77 -21.72
C VAL A 92 1.47 5.38 -23.12
N GLY A 93 1.91 4.13 -23.31
CA GLY A 93 2.43 3.63 -24.59
C GLY A 93 3.74 4.30 -25.03
N LEU A 94 4.57 4.75 -24.08
CA LEU A 94 5.86 5.39 -24.33
C LEU A 94 7.00 4.51 -23.83
N THR A 95 8.21 4.74 -24.37
CA THR A 95 9.40 4.03 -23.91
C THR A 95 9.75 4.44 -22.47
N VAL A 96 10.36 3.52 -21.72
CA VAL A 96 10.82 3.76 -20.34
C VAL A 96 11.70 5.00 -20.22
N TRP A 97 12.55 5.27 -21.21
CA TRP A 97 13.39 6.46 -21.25
C TRP A 97 12.61 7.76 -21.36
N ILE A 98 11.58 7.81 -22.23
CA ILE A 98 10.73 8.99 -22.38
C ILE A 98 9.94 9.23 -21.09
N VAL A 99 9.38 8.18 -20.50
CA VAL A 99 8.66 8.27 -19.22
C VAL A 99 9.57 8.76 -18.10
N ALA A 100 10.72 8.13 -17.89
CA ALA A 100 11.66 8.50 -16.83
C ALA A 100 12.17 9.93 -16.98
N LYS A 101 12.55 10.37 -18.19
CA LYS A 101 13.00 11.75 -18.43
C LYS A 101 11.88 12.77 -18.22
N THR A 102 10.65 12.41 -18.57
CA THR A 102 9.49 13.27 -18.32
C THR A 102 9.23 13.40 -16.81
N ILE A 103 9.30 12.31 -16.05
CA ILE A 103 9.18 12.32 -14.58
C ILE A 103 10.26 13.21 -13.95
N GLU A 104 11.53 13.07 -14.37
CA GLU A 104 12.64 13.92 -13.91
C GLU A 104 12.41 15.40 -14.21
N GLN A 105 11.93 15.74 -15.42
CA GLN A 105 11.60 17.12 -15.81
C GLN A 105 10.48 17.73 -14.95
N LEU A 106 9.60 16.89 -14.40
CA LEU A 106 8.53 17.27 -13.48
C LEU A 106 9.01 17.38 -12.02
N ASN A 107 10.32 17.27 -11.77
CA ASN A 107 10.95 17.21 -10.45
C ASN A 107 10.45 16.04 -9.58
N LEU A 108 10.09 14.94 -10.21
CA LEU A 108 9.69 13.70 -9.55
C LEU A 108 10.79 12.63 -9.76
N SER A 109 10.77 11.58 -8.94
CA SER A 109 11.76 10.49 -9.04
C SER A 109 11.18 9.28 -9.78
N PRO A 110 11.81 8.81 -10.86
CA PRO A 110 11.39 7.56 -11.51
C PRO A 110 11.71 6.35 -10.63
N ASN A 111 10.75 5.45 -10.41
CA ASN A 111 10.97 4.23 -9.64
C ASN A 111 11.66 3.16 -10.48
N TRP A 112 12.99 3.29 -10.64
CA TRP A 112 13.79 2.30 -11.37
C TRP A 112 13.78 0.90 -10.75
N ALA A 113 13.42 0.76 -9.47
CA ALA A 113 13.31 -0.54 -8.82
C ALA A 113 12.14 -1.37 -9.38
N SER A 114 11.07 -0.72 -9.88
CA SER A 114 9.94 -1.43 -10.50
C SER A 114 10.28 -2.05 -11.87
N TYR A 115 11.40 -1.64 -12.46
CA TYR A 115 11.90 -2.14 -13.75
C TYR A 115 13.03 -3.16 -13.62
N LYS A 116 13.57 -3.37 -12.40
CA LYS A 116 14.44 -4.52 -12.11
C LYS A 116 13.55 -5.75 -11.97
N ASP A 117 14.00 -6.90 -12.48
CA ASP A 117 13.29 -8.18 -12.27
C ASP A 117 13.03 -8.36 -10.76
N ARG A 118 11.76 -8.24 -10.36
CA ARG A 118 11.35 -8.54 -8.99
C ARG A 118 11.58 -10.03 -8.79
N ALA A 119 12.35 -10.41 -7.77
CA ALA A 119 12.44 -11.80 -7.37
C ALA A 119 11.03 -12.34 -7.08
N GLU A 120 10.74 -13.61 -7.40
CA GLU A 120 9.43 -14.27 -7.21
C GLU A 120 8.85 -14.11 -5.79
N THR A 121 9.71 -13.91 -4.78
CA THR A 121 9.29 -13.56 -3.41
C THR A 121 8.50 -12.25 -3.31
N GLY A 122 8.70 -11.33 -4.26
CA GLY A 122 7.94 -10.09 -4.37
C GLY A 122 6.49 -10.31 -4.78
N LEU A 123 6.20 -11.32 -5.61
CA LEU A 123 4.83 -11.59 -6.09
C LEU A 123 3.91 -12.10 -4.98
N LYS A 124 4.43 -12.94 -4.06
CA LYS A 124 3.66 -13.38 -2.88
C LYS A 124 3.53 -12.29 -1.81
N GLY A 125 4.49 -11.38 -1.74
CA GLY A 125 4.37 -10.14 -0.96
C GLY A 125 3.25 -9.25 -1.52
N ASP A 126 3.27 -9.01 -2.83
CA ASP A 126 2.24 -8.25 -3.55
C ASP A 126 0.85 -8.89 -3.35
N TRP A 127 0.74 -10.22 -3.37
CA TRP A 127 -0.52 -10.91 -3.05
C TRP A 127 -1.00 -10.60 -1.62
N ALA A 128 -0.11 -10.71 -0.62
CA ALA A 128 -0.49 -10.48 0.77
C ALA A 128 -0.88 -9.02 1.04
N GLU A 129 -0.19 -8.05 0.42
CA GLU A 129 -0.57 -6.63 0.48
C GLU A 129 -1.94 -6.39 -0.15
N ASN A 130 -2.21 -6.97 -1.32
CA ASN A 130 -3.51 -6.86 -1.99
C ASN A 130 -4.63 -7.52 -1.16
N GLU A 131 -4.36 -8.70 -0.59
CA GLU A 131 -5.32 -9.40 0.25
C GLU A 131 -5.58 -8.64 1.55
N PHE A 132 -4.55 -8.09 2.19
CA PHE A 132 -4.70 -7.22 3.35
C PHE A 132 -5.59 -6.02 3.04
N LYS A 133 -5.36 -5.35 1.91
CA LYS A 133 -6.17 -4.20 1.47
C LYS A 133 -7.62 -4.58 1.16
N ARG A 134 -7.84 -5.78 0.63
CA ARG A 134 -9.20 -6.33 0.43
C ARG A 134 -9.90 -6.59 1.76
N LEU A 135 -9.18 -7.10 2.76
CA LEU A 135 -9.70 -7.40 4.09
C LEU A 135 -9.88 -6.14 4.95
N VAL A 136 -9.05 -5.12 4.75
CA VAL A 136 -9.05 -3.86 5.51
C VAL A 136 -9.11 -2.67 4.54
N PRO A 137 -10.29 -2.38 3.95
CA PRO A 137 -10.41 -1.34 2.91
C PRO A 137 -10.11 0.09 3.40
N SER A 138 -10.16 0.31 4.72
CA SER A 138 -9.82 1.58 5.37
C SER A 138 -8.31 1.82 5.46
N ALA A 139 -7.48 0.80 5.15
CA ALA A 139 -6.04 0.91 5.21
C ALA A 139 -5.48 1.90 4.17
N ILE A 140 -4.62 2.80 4.65
CA ILE A 140 -3.88 3.73 3.82
C ILE A 140 -2.61 3.04 3.36
N ASP A 141 -2.57 2.68 2.09
CA ASP A 141 -1.43 2.08 1.41
C ASP A 141 -0.27 3.08 1.32
N MET A 142 0.86 2.72 1.94
CA MET A 142 2.04 3.58 2.08
C MET A 142 2.94 3.47 0.86
N ASN A 143 2.95 2.31 0.19
CA ASN A 143 3.58 2.16 -1.11
C ASN A 143 2.92 3.13 -2.08
N MET A 144 1.58 3.16 -2.18
CA MET A 144 0.81 4.07 -3.05
C MET A 144 0.96 5.58 -2.77
N GLN A 145 1.55 5.99 -1.64
CA GLN A 145 1.54 7.38 -1.22
C GLN A 145 2.90 7.98 -0.81
N TYR A 146 3.94 7.18 -0.56
CA TYR A 146 5.29 7.67 -0.27
C TYR A 146 6.29 7.33 -1.37
N GLN A 147 6.84 8.36 -2.00
CA GLN A 147 8.14 8.29 -2.65
C GLN A 147 9.08 9.26 -1.95
N MET A 148 10.05 8.71 -1.22
CA MET A 148 11.45 9.19 -1.15
C MET A 148 12.34 8.35 -0.23
N ASN A 149 11.79 7.41 0.54
CA ASN A 149 12.52 6.32 1.18
C ASN A 149 11.56 5.13 1.24
N ASN A 150 12.01 3.90 0.97
CA ASN A 150 11.20 2.69 1.19
C ASN A 150 10.51 2.80 2.56
N PRO A 151 9.18 2.98 2.64
CA PRO A 151 8.51 3.05 3.92
C PRO A 151 8.76 1.73 4.66
N ARG A 152 9.00 1.84 5.96
CA ARG A 152 9.34 0.70 6.83
C ARG A 152 8.22 -0.35 6.94
N PHE A 153 7.02 0.04 6.55
CA PHE A 153 5.77 -0.66 6.73
C PHE A 153 4.84 -0.35 5.55
N ASP A 154 3.89 -1.24 5.29
CA ASP A 154 3.10 -1.23 4.05
C ASP A 154 1.81 -0.41 4.17
N PHE A 155 1.20 -0.33 5.36
CA PHE A 155 -0.10 0.33 5.58
C PHE A 155 -0.17 1.14 6.87
N VAL A 156 -1.05 2.15 6.88
CA VAL A 156 -1.56 2.79 8.11
C VAL A 156 -3.04 2.50 8.28
N VAL A 157 -3.43 2.02 9.46
CA VAL A 157 -4.83 1.85 9.86
C VAL A 157 -5.02 2.50 11.21
N ASN A 158 -5.99 3.41 11.36
CA ASN A 158 -6.24 4.13 12.61
C ASN A 158 -4.97 4.73 13.28
N ASN A 159 -4.10 5.36 12.48
CA ASN A 159 -2.80 5.89 12.92
C ASN A 159 -1.79 4.86 13.45
N LYS A 160 -2.00 3.56 13.21
CA LYS A 160 -1.06 2.48 13.50
C LYS A 160 -0.32 2.04 12.25
N GLU A 161 0.98 1.83 12.36
CA GLU A 161 1.84 1.32 11.29
C GLU A 161 1.73 -0.21 11.21
N ILE A 162 1.42 -0.73 10.03
CA ILE A 162 1.26 -2.17 9.76
C ILE A 162 2.23 -2.60 8.65
N ASP A 163 3.07 -3.59 8.96
CA ASP A 163 3.93 -4.25 7.98
C ASP A 163 3.35 -5.62 7.62
N VAL A 164 2.98 -5.79 6.35
CA VAL A 164 2.37 -7.01 5.84
C VAL A 164 3.48 -7.96 5.40
N LYS A 165 3.35 -9.22 5.80
CA LYS A 165 4.33 -10.25 5.50
C LYS A 165 3.62 -11.51 5.04
N TYR A 166 4.25 -12.20 4.10
CA TYR A 166 3.82 -13.51 3.63
C TYR A 166 4.86 -14.56 3.98
N SER A 167 4.42 -15.74 4.41
CA SER A 167 5.29 -16.89 4.65
C SER A 167 4.59 -18.20 4.31
N SER A 168 5.14 -18.91 3.32
CA SER A 168 4.80 -20.32 3.05
C SER A 168 5.42 -21.22 4.12
N VAL A 169 4.74 -22.31 4.46
CA VAL A 169 5.25 -23.29 5.43
C VAL A 169 6.52 -23.96 4.89
N ARG A 170 7.53 -24.10 5.75
CA ARG A 170 8.81 -24.75 5.43
C ARG A 170 9.07 -25.92 6.37
N LYS A 171 9.52 -27.04 5.83
CA LYS A 171 10.02 -28.18 6.62
C LYS A 171 11.45 -27.90 7.09
N VAL A 172 11.64 -27.76 8.39
CA VAL A 172 12.94 -27.58 9.03
C VAL A 172 13.12 -28.67 10.09
N ARG A 173 14.11 -29.55 9.89
CA ARG A 173 14.49 -30.62 10.83
C ARG A 173 13.29 -31.42 11.37
N GLY A 174 12.38 -31.83 10.49
CA GLY A 174 11.19 -32.62 10.84
C GLY A 174 10.02 -31.83 11.43
N SER A 175 10.14 -30.51 11.56
CA SER A 175 9.03 -29.62 11.97
C SER A 175 8.64 -28.68 10.84
N LYS A 176 7.37 -28.33 10.75
CA LYS A 176 6.86 -27.32 9.80
C LYS A 176 6.83 -25.97 10.49
N GLN A 177 7.36 -24.93 9.82
CA GLN A 177 7.54 -23.60 10.42
C GLN A 177 7.31 -22.50 9.38
N TYR A 178 6.78 -21.37 9.84
CA TYR A 178 6.78 -20.09 9.12
C TYR A 178 7.94 -19.24 9.59
N ALA A 179 8.45 -18.38 8.71
CA ALA A 179 9.46 -17.39 9.06
C ALA A 179 8.89 -15.98 8.92
N LEU A 180 9.02 -15.19 9.98
CA LEU A 180 8.80 -13.74 9.97
C LEU A 180 10.15 -13.05 10.12
N ARG A 181 10.52 -12.23 9.14
CA ARG A 181 11.73 -11.40 9.18
C ARG A 181 11.35 -9.96 9.51
N TYR A 182 12.18 -9.29 10.30
CA TYR A 182 11.97 -7.91 10.72
C TYR A 182 13.30 -7.24 11.09
N ASP A 183 13.29 -5.91 11.14
CA ASP A 183 14.37 -5.08 11.66
C ASP A 183 14.06 -4.71 13.12
N PRO A 184 14.81 -5.21 14.13
CA PRO A 184 14.53 -4.94 15.53
C PRO A 184 14.72 -3.46 15.92
N ASP A 185 15.51 -2.70 15.17
CA ASP A 185 15.72 -1.28 15.43
C ASP A 185 14.61 -0.42 14.79
N ASN A 186 13.77 -1.03 13.96
CA ASN A 186 12.80 -0.34 13.14
C ASN A 186 11.49 -1.16 13.02
N LEU A 187 10.78 -1.32 14.14
CA LEU A 187 9.54 -2.11 14.21
C LEU A 187 8.27 -1.25 14.01
N PRO A 188 7.36 -1.60 13.07
CA PRO A 188 6.00 -1.03 12.98
C PRO A 188 5.22 -1.26 14.28
N ASP A 189 4.00 -0.73 14.41
CA ASP A 189 3.16 -1.07 15.55
C ASP A 189 2.74 -2.54 15.50
N PHE A 190 2.40 -3.05 14.31
CA PHE A 190 2.05 -4.45 14.09
C PHE A 190 2.69 -5.05 12.84
N PHE A 191 2.92 -6.36 12.88
CA PHE A 191 3.12 -7.19 11.71
C PHE A 191 1.84 -7.97 11.43
N CYS A 192 1.36 -7.92 10.18
CA CYS A 192 0.27 -8.78 9.71
C CYS A 192 0.85 -9.90 8.84
N LEU A 193 1.01 -11.09 9.43
CA LEU A 193 1.60 -12.24 8.75
C LEU A 193 0.52 -13.14 8.17
N PHE A 194 0.52 -13.29 6.85
CA PHE A 194 -0.21 -14.32 6.12
C PHE A 194 0.65 -15.60 6.08
N ALA A 195 0.27 -16.58 6.92
CA ALA A 195 0.93 -17.87 7.06
C ALA A 195 0.20 -18.92 6.21
N SER A 196 0.81 -19.32 5.09
CA SER A 196 0.19 -20.24 4.13
C SER A 196 0.68 -21.68 4.32
N ASP A 197 -0.26 -22.62 4.45
CA ASP A 197 0.03 -24.05 4.59
C ASP A 197 0.56 -24.69 3.29
N ASP A 198 0.56 -23.95 2.19
CA ASP A 198 1.21 -24.35 0.96
C ASP A 198 2.72 -24.43 1.20
N GLU A 199 3.29 -25.61 0.92
CA GLU A 199 4.73 -25.75 0.83
C GLU A 199 5.21 -24.89 -0.35
N VAL A 200 6.50 -24.49 -0.34
CA VAL A 200 7.07 -23.54 -1.31
C VAL A 200 6.99 -24.11 -2.74
N GLU A 201 5.82 -24.05 -3.36
CA GLU A 201 5.62 -24.27 -4.77
C GLU A 201 5.64 -22.93 -5.49
N LYS A 202 6.34 -22.97 -6.62
CA LYS A 202 6.67 -21.87 -7.51
C LYS A 202 5.46 -21.55 -8.38
N SER A 203 4.37 -21.13 -7.75
CA SER A 203 3.18 -20.67 -8.48
C SER A 203 2.83 -19.23 -8.11
N ASP A 204 2.36 -18.50 -9.11
CA ASP A 204 1.78 -17.16 -9.02
C ASP A 204 0.32 -17.21 -8.51
N ASP A 205 -0.22 -18.40 -8.30
CA ASP A 205 -1.59 -18.59 -7.83
C ASP A 205 -1.76 -18.11 -6.37
N PRO A 206 -2.95 -17.60 -6.01
CA PRO A 206 -3.32 -17.39 -4.62
C PRO A 206 -3.09 -18.66 -3.80
N PRO A 207 -2.68 -18.55 -2.52
CA PRO A 207 -2.50 -19.72 -1.68
C PRO A 207 -3.83 -20.46 -1.51
N SER A 208 -3.77 -21.80 -1.45
CA SER A 208 -4.95 -22.65 -1.26
C SER A 208 -5.64 -22.40 0.08
N GLY A 209 -4.87 -21.94 1.07
CA GLY A 209 -5.31 -21.50 2.37
C GLY A 209 -4.23 -20.72 3.10
N TYR A 210 -4.66 -19.89 4.05
CA TYR A 210 -3.78 -19.12 4.91
C TYR A 210 -4.42 -18.87 6.28
N ARG A 211 -3.56 -18.61 7.27
CA ARG A 211 -3.92 -18.10 8.58
C ARG A 211 -3.30 -16.71 8.75
N ILE A 212 -3.96 -15.83 9.49
CA ILE A 212 -3.44 -14.48 9.77
C ILE A 212 -2.97 -14.43 11.22
N LEU A 213 -1.75 -13.93 11.42
CA LEU A 213 -1.25 -13.54 12.74
C LEU A 213 -1.07 -12.01 12.76
N LEU A 214 -1.71 -11.33 13.70
CA LEU A 214 -1.52 -9.90 13.92
C LEU A 214 -0.64 -9.69 15.15
N LEU A 215 0.64 -9.51 14.92
CA LEU A 215 1.67 -9.54 15.95
C LEU A 215 2.05 -8.11 16.36
N PRO A 216 1.77 -7.67 17.59
CA PRO A 216 2.26 -6.38 18.07
C PRO A 216 3.78 -6.41 18.19
N ARG A 217 4.47 -5.29 18.00
CA ARG A 217 5.94 -5.24 18.11
C ARG A 217 6.47 -5.69 19.47
N GLU A 218 5.70 -5.52 20.54
CA GLU A 218 6.11 -5.78 21.92
C GLU A 218 6.46 -7.25 22.18
N ILE A 219 5.91 -8.18 21.39
CA ILE A 219 6.17 -9.61 21.53
C ILE A 219 7.36 -10.10 20.72
N LEU A 220 7.93 -9.26 19.85
CA LEU A 220 9.07 -9.64 19.01
C LEU A 220 10.39 -9.51 19.79
N PRO A 221 11.27 -10.54 19.73
CA PRO A 221 12.59 -10.46 20.33
C PRO A 221 13.46 -9.34 19.76
N LYS A 222 13.91 -8.42 20.61
CA LYS A 222 14.77 -7.28 20.19
C LYS A 222 16.17 -7.67 19.70
N ASN A 223 16.63 -8.89 19.96
CA ASN A 223 17.97 -9.38 19.60
C ASN A 223 17.97 -10.32 18.39
N LYS A 224 16.88 -10.34 17.62
CA LYS A 224 16.74 -11.20 16.43
C LYS A 224 16.24 -10.38 15.25
N THR A 225 16.53 -10.87 14.05
CA THR A 225 16.01 -10.34 12.77
C THR A 225 15.01 -11.29 12.12
N GLN A 226 14.78 -12.45 12.74
CA GLN A 226 13.82 -13.45 12.29
C GLN A 226 13.29 -14.24 13.49
N VAL A 227 11.99 -14.54 13.46
CA VAL A 227 11.36 -15.57 14.31
C VAL A 227 10.80 -16.68 13.43
N ASN A 228 10.91 -17.91 13.93
CA ASN A 228 10.30 -19.07 13.31
C ASN A 228 9.10 -19.53 14.15
N ILE A 229 7.94 -19.57 13.52
CA ILE A 229 6.66 -19.90 14.15
C ILE A 229 6.33 -21.34 13.79
N ASN A 230 6.13 -22.21 14.77
CA ASN A 230 5.75 -23.60 14.50
C ASN A 230 4.37 -23.62 13.83
N SER A 231 4.16 -24.42 12.78
CA SER A 231 2.89 -24.44 12.07
C SER A 231 1.75 -25.11 12.86
N ASP A 232 2.09 -25.94 13.84
CA ASP A 232 1.18 -26.64 14.73
C ASP A 232 0.97 -25.83 16.02
N PRO A 233 -0.21 -25.19 16.23
CA PRO A 233 -0.52 -24.41 17.41
C PRO A 233 -0.51 -25.21 18.71
N ASP A 234 -0.81 -26.51 18.63
CA ASP A 234 -0.96 -27.40 19.80
C ASP A 234 0.37 -28.03 20.22
N ASN A 235 1.47 -27.69 19.55
CA ASN A 235 2.79 -28.22 19.87
C ASN A 235 3.35 -27.62 21.17
N LYS A 236 2.95 -28.21 22.30
CA LYS A 236 3.36 -27.81 23.67
C LYS A 236 4.88 -27.81 23.91
N ARG A 237 5.69 -28.38 23.01
CA ARG A 237 7.16 -28.40 23.12
C ARG A 237 7.81 -27.21 22.41
N ALA A 238 7.09 -26.52 21.53
CA ALA A 238 7.62 -25.39 20.77
C ALA A 238 7.18 -24.08 21.42
N SER A 239 8.11 -23.34 22.03
CA SER A 239 7.80 -22.04 22.64
C SER A 239 7.28 -20.99 21.65
N SER A 240 7.47 -21.20 20.34
CA SER A 240 6.93 -20.34 19.30
C SER A 240 5.44 -20.56 19.02
N THR A 241 4.76 -21.49 19.68
CA THR A 241 3.30 -21.62 19.55
C THR A 241 2.55 -20.45 20.17
N MET A 242 3.16 -19.70 21.10
CA MET A 242 2.56 -18.48 21.69
C MET A 242 2.12 -17.44 20.64
N TYR A 243 2.74 -17.45 19.46
CA TYR A 243 2.37 -16.52 18.40
C TYR A 243 0.96 -16.81 17.84
N TRP A 244 0.43 -18.03 18.01
CA TRP A 244 -0.93 -18.37 17.62
C TRP A 244 -1.99 -17.77 18.52
N ASP A 245 -1.64 -17.28 19.72
CA ASP A 245 -2.56 -16.50 20.56
C ASP A 245 -2.96 -15.17 19.90
N PHE A 246 -2.22 -14.75 18.87
CA PHE A 246 -2.46 -13.56 18.06
C PHE A 246 -3.09 -13.88 16.69
N ALA A 247 -3.64 -15.08 16.54
CA ALA A 247 -4.36 -15.45 15.33
C ALA A 247 -5.66 -14.65 15.19
N VAL A 248 -5.91 -14.14 14.00
CA VAL A 248 -7.10 -13.34 13.70
C VAL A 248 -7.83 -13.97 12.53
N GLU A 249 -9.15 -14.13 12.68
CA GLU A 249 -10.01 -14.54 11.57
C GLU A 249 -10.04 -13.44 10.50
N PRO A 250 -9.94 -13.76 9.20
CA PRO A 250 -9.91 -12.74 8.14
C PRO A 250 -11.07 -11.74 8.21
N ALA A 251 -12.27 -12.22 8.56
CA ALA A 251 -13.46 -11.39 8.70
C ALA A 251 -13.43 -10.41 9.90
N ALA A 252 -12.60 -10.68 10.91
CA ALA A 252 -12.45 -9.86 12.10
C ALA A 252 -11.31 -8.84 12.00
N LEU A 253 -10.41 -8.98 11.02
CA LEU A 253 -9.18 -8.19 10.94
C LEU A 253 -9.42 -6.68 10.86
N SER A 254 -10.33 -6.23 9.98
CA SER A 254 -10.65 -4.81 9.82
C SER A 254 -11.21 -4.22 11.11
N ALA A 255 -12.20 -4.89 11.70
CA ALA A 255 -12.85 -4.42 12.93
C ALA A 255 -11.85 -4.38 14.08
N LEU A 256 -10.94 -5.35 14.18
CA LEU A 256 -9.93 -5.34 15.23
C LEU A 256 -9.00 -4.15 15.06
N LEU A 257 -8.39 -3.95 13.88
CA LEU A 257 -7.48 -2.84 13.60
C LEU A 257 -8.12 -1.44 13.74
N GLU A 258 -9.42 -1.32 13.52
CA GLU A 258 -10.16 -0.06 13.69
C GLU A 258 -10.44 0.29 15.17
N ASN A 259 -10.32 -0.68 16.09
CA ASN A 259 -10.64 -0.52 17.51
C ASN A 259 -9.41 -0.52 18.45
N ILE A 260 -8.18 -0.57 17.91
CA ILE A 260 -6.89 -0.48 18.65
C ILE A 260 -6.14 0.82 18.40
#